data_AF-K4AI62-F1
#
_entry.id   AF-K4AI62-F1
#
_cell.length_a   1.000
_cell.length_b   1.000
_cell.length_c   1.000
_cell.angle_alpha   90.00
_cell.angle_beta   90.00
_cell.angle_gamma   90.00
#
_symmetry.space_group_name_H-M   'P 1'
#
loop_
_entity.id
_entity.type
_entity.pdbx_description
1 polymer ?
#
loop_
_entity_poly.entity_id
_entity_poly.type
_entity_poly.pdbx_seq_one_letter_code
_entity_poly.pdbx_strand_id
1 'polypeptide(L)'
;MVDSLYKPTISANTISSPLALAFLGDEPLAPTDRTFQSSSECLLEEFGVLQSMSIGHRDVDATLDFHVFEVQDFDTLIGHPIENFLLDALTLGKLDVHLGKEPRSYVRNSY
;
A
#
# COMPACT_ATOMS: atom_id res chain seq x y z
N MET A 1 -2.14 -16.85 -6.86
CA MET A 1 -1.41 -16.35 -5.66
C MET A 1 -0.78 -15.06 -6.12
N VAL A 2 -1.08 -13.94 -5.45
CA VAL A 2 -0.55 -12.62 -5.81
C VAL A 2 0.81 -12.46 -5.13
N ASP A 3 1.84 -12.07 -5.88
CA ASP A 3 3.16 -11.76 -5.33
C ASP A 3 3.26 -10.29 -4.93
N SER A 4 3.40 -10.05 -3.62
CA SER A 4 3.39 -8.71 -3.03
C SER A 4 4.72 -8.41 -2.36
N LEU A 5 5.36 -7.32 -2.79
CA LEU A 5 6.64 -6.86 -2.25
C LEU A 5 6.44 -5.60 -1.39
N TYR A 6 7.00 -5.60 -0.18
CA TYR A 6 7.03 -4.40 0.68
C TYR A 6 8.40 -3.72 0.60
N LYS A 7 8.42 -2.46 0.14
CA LYS A 7 9.64 -1.64 0.05
C LYS A 7 9.33 -0.19 0.46
N PRO A 8 9.38 0.14 1.77
CA PRO A 8 8.98 1.44 2.29
C PRO A 8 9.86 2.63 1.84
N THR A 9 10.99 2.35 1.19
CA THR A 9 11.85 3.35 0.55
C THR A 9 11.28 3.90 -0.75
N ILE A 10 10.31 3.23 -1.37
CA ILE A 10 9.64 3.68 -2.59
C ILE A 10 8.39 4.44 -2.17
N SER A 11 8.20 5.69 -2.57
CA SER A 11 7.10 6.52 -2.05
C SER A 11 5.70 6.15 -2.58
N ALA A 12 5.63 5.34 -3.62
CA ALA A 12 4.42 5.01 -4.37
C ALA A 12 4.11 3.52 -4.32
N ASN A 13 2.82 3.17 -4.27
CA ASN A 13 2.41 1.78 -4.45
C ASN A 13 2.28 1.49 -5.94
N THR A 14 2.74 0.33 -6.37
CA THR A 14 2.70 -0.09 -7.77
C THR A 14 1.94 -1.39 -7.92
N ILE A 15 1.16 -1.50 -8.98
CA ILE A 15 0.48 -2.73 -9.39
C ILE A 15 0.85 -3.04 -10.85
N SER A 16 1.01 -4.32 -11.17
CA SER A 16 1.24 -4.75 -12.54
C SER A 16 0.00 -4.53 -13.40
N SER A 17 0.19 -4.12 -14.66
CA SER A 17 -0.91 -3.93 -15.61
C SER A 17 -1.81 -5.17 -15.76
N PRO A 18 -1.29 -6.41 -15.89
CA PRO A 18 -2.14 -7.59 -15.95
C PRO A 18 -3.01 -7.77 -14.71
N LEU A 19 -2.46 -7.49 -13.53
CA LEU A 19 -3.22 -7.59 -12.29
C LEU A 19 -4.23 -6.45 -12.16
N ALA A 20 -3.85 -5.22 -12.49
CA ALA A 20 -4.74 -4.06 -12.46
C ALA A 20 -5.98 -4.30 -13.33
N LEU A 21 -5.80 -4.79 -14.56
CA LEU A 21 -6.90 -5.11 -15.48
C LEU A 21 -7.87 -6.15 -14.91
N ALA A 22 -7.39 -7.09 -14.09
CA ALA A 22 -8.26 -8.05 -13.42
C ALA A 22 -9.17 -7.42 -12.35
N PHE A 23 -8.76 -6.26 -11.79
CA PHE A 23 -9.53 -5.51 -10.79
C PHE A 23 -10.32 -4.34 -11.36
N LEU A 24 -9.90 -3.81 -12.50
CA LEU A 24 -10.44 -2.59 -13.11
C LEU A 24 -11.87 -2.77 -13.66
N GLY A 25 -12.22 -3.98 -14.12
CA GLY A 25 -13.49 -4.20 -14.80
C GLY A 25 -13.61 -3.30 -16.04
N ASP A 26 -14.71 -2.54 -16.13
CA ASP A 26 -14.98 -1.58 -17.21
C ASP A 26 -14.60 -0.12 -16.83
N GLU A 27 -14.02 0.11 -15.65
CA GLU A 27 -13.74 1.46 -15.15
C GLU A 27 -12.45 2.04 -15.78
N PRO A 28 -12.44 3.29 -16.26
CA PRO A 28 -11.23 3.87 -16.82
C PRO A 28 -10.20 4.21 -15.73
N LEU A 29 -8.93 3.90 -15.96
CA LEU A 29 -7.85 4.39 -15.10
C LEU A 29 -7.78 5.93 -15.15
N ALA A 30 -7.48 6.54 -14.01
CA ALA A 30 -7.21 7.97 -13.97
C ALA A 30 -5.89 8.26 -14.70
N PRO A 31 -5.89 9.08 -15.78
CA PRO A 31 -4.69 9.37 -16.53
C PRO A 31 -3.68 10.15 -15.68
N THR A 32 -2.39 9.88 -15.90
CA THR A 32 -1.31 10.62 -15.23
C THR A 32 -0.08 10.73 -16.12
N ASP A 33 0.69 11.81 -15.96
CA ASP A 33 1.93 12.07 -16.72
C ASP A 33 3.19 11.60 -15.98
N ARG A 34 3.05 10.60 -15.11
CA ARG A 34 4.14 10.11 -14.24
C ARG A 34 4.86 8.95 -14.90
N THR A 35 6.17 8.87 -14.65
CA THR A 35 7.02 7.76 -15.06
C THR A 35 7.74 7.19 -13.85
N PHE A 36 7.95 5.88 -13.84
CA PHE A 36 8.66 5.20 -12.77
C PHE A 36 10.00 4.67 -13.29
N GLN A 37 11.08 5.02 -12.61
CA GLN A 37 12.39 4.45 -12.90
C GLN A 37 12.54 3.14 -12.12
N SER A 38 12.53 2.04 -12.86
CA SER A 38 12.81 0.72 -12.31
C SER A 38 14.25 0.63 -11.78
N SER A 39 14.54 -0.39 -10.96
CA SER A 39 15.90 -0.67 -10.48
C SER A 39 16.89 -0.99 -11.60
N SER A 40 16.40 -1.32 -12.80
CA SER A 40 17.18 -1.48 -14.03
C SER A 40 17.39 -0.18 -14.80
N GLU A 41 17.09 0.98 -14.20
CA GLU A 41 17.12 2.31 -14.82
C GLU A 41 16.19 2.47 -16.04
N CYS A 42 15.31 1.51 -16.29
CA CYS A 42 14.32 1.58 -17.36
C CYS A 42 13.16 2.47 -16.89
N LEU A 43 12.82 3.48 -17.70
CA LEU A 43 11.64 4.32 -17.50
C LEU A 43 10.41 3.55 -17.93
N LEU A 44 9.54 3.26 -16.98
CA LEU A 44 8.23 2.68 -17.20
C LEU A 44 7.20 3.80 -17.26
N GLU A 45 6.41 3.80 -18.33
CA GLU A 45 5.26 4.68 -18.48
C GLU A 45 4.13 4.20 -17.58
N GLU A 46 3.53 5.13 -16.84
CA GLU A 46 2.38 4.81 -16.00
C GLU A 46 1.11 4.76 -16.87
N PHE A 47 0.33 3.68 -16.74
CA PHE A 47 -0.95 3.56 -17.44
C PHE A 47 -2.07 4.35 -16.76
N GLY A 48 -1.88 4.68 -15.48
CA GLY A 48 -2.79 5.47 -14.67
C GLY A 48 -2.84 4.98 -13.23
N VAL A 49 -3.73 5.61 -12.45
CA VAL A 49 -3.90 5.31 -11.03
C VAL A 49 -5.18 4.50 -10.82
N LEU A 50 -5.05 3.36 -10.16
CA LEU A 50 -6.15 2.60 -9.59
C LEU A 50 -6.42 3.08 -8.17
N GLN A 51 -7.56 3.75 -7.98
CA GLN A 51 -7.87 4.44 -6.73
C GLN A 51 -8.63 3.54 -5.76
N SER A 52 -8.43 3.77 -4.46
CA SER A 52 -9.23 3.19 -3.37
C SER A 52 -9.32 1.66 -3.40
N MET A 53 -8.25 0.98 -3.78
CA MET A 53 -8.17 -0.49 -3.73
C MET A 53 -8.06 -0.98 -2.29
N SER A 54 -8.99 -1.85 -1.90
CA SER A 54 -8.96 -2.51 -0.60
C SER A 54 -7.95 -3.65 -0.60
N ILE A 55 -6.98 -3.60 0.32
CA ILE A 55 -6.04 -4.68 0.61
C ILE A 55 -6.30 -5.17 2.02
N GLY A 56 -6.61 -6.45 2.14
CA GLY A 56 -6.70 -7.15 3.42
C GLY A 56 -5.42 -7.96 3.67
N HIS A 57 -4.81 -7.76 4.84
CA HIS A 57 -3.80 -8.67 5.36
C HIS A 57 -4.12 -9.05 6.81
N ARG A 58 -4.56 -10.30 6.99
CA ARG A 58 -5.12 -10.84 8.25
C ARG A 58 -6.39 -10.10 8.66
N ASP A 59 -6.32 -9.31 9.73
CA ASP A 59 -7.45 -8.57 10.31
C ASP A 59 -7.36 -7.06 10.04
N VAL A 60 -6.45 -6.64 9.15
CA VAL A 60 -6.26 -5.24 8.78
C VAL A 60 -6.62 -5.05 7.32
N ASP A 61 -7.59 -4.16 7.09
CA ASP A 61 -7.97 -3.68 5.78
C ASP A 61 -7.44 -2.26 5.57
N ALA A 62 -6.87 -2.02 4.39
CA ALA A 62 -6.29 -0.75 3.98
C ALA A 62 -6.84 -0.35 2.60
N THR A 63 -7.16 0.93 2.41
CA THR A 63 -7.68 1.46 1.12
C THR A 63 -6.61 2.28 0.43
N LEU A 64 -5.82 1.66 -0.43
CA LEU A 64 -4.62 2.22 -1.04
C LEU A 64 -4.87 2.62 -2.51
N ASP A 65 -4.23 3.69 -2.94
CA ASP A 65 -4.09 4.01 -4.35
C ASP A 65 -2.85 3.31 -4.93
N PHE A 66 -2.98 2.80 -6.16
CA PHE A 66 -1.94 2.08 -6.88
C PHE A 66 -1.65 2.70 -8.24
N HIS A 67 -0.36 2.90 -8.53
CA HIS A 67 0.11 3.29 -9.85
C HIS A 67 0.28 2.04 -10.72
N VAL A 68 -0.33 2.05 -11.91
CA VAL A 68 -0.32 0.90 -12.82
C VAL A 68 0.87 0.99 -13.77
N PHE A 69 1.73 -0.03 -13.75
CA PHE A 69 2.90 -0.13 -14.64
C PHE A 69 2.97 -1.49 -15.34
N GLU A 70 3.63 -1.53 -16.50
CA GLU A 70 3.99 -2.80 -17.16
C GLU A 70 5.24 -3.38 -16.50
N VAL A 71 5.04 -4.08 -15.38
CA VAL A 71 6.08 -4.78 -14.62
C VAL A 71 5.80 -6.29 -14.60
N GLN A 72 6.86 -7.09 -14.74
CA GLN A 72 6.78 -8.57 -14.70
C GLN A 72 7.41 -9.16 -13.43
N ASP A 73 8.19 -8.38 -12.67
CA ASP A 73 8.97 -8.88 -11.53
C ASP A 73 8.12 -9.13 -10.27
N PHE A 74 6.96 -8.48 -10.16
CA PHE A 74 6.04 -8.58 -9.03
C PHE A 74 4.63 -8.19 -9.46
N ASP A 75 3.61 -8.68 -8.74
CA ASP A 75 2.23 -8.29 -9.02
C ASP A 75 1.88 -6.97 -8.33
N THR A 76 2.34 -6.78 -7.08
CA THR A 76 2.12 -5.56 -6.30
C THR A 76 3.35 -5.17 -5.50
N LEU A 77 3.57 -3.86 -5.36
CA LEU A 77 4.59 -3.27 -4.53
C LEU A 77 3.93 -2.26 -3.61
N ILE A 78 4.07 -2.46 -2.29
CA ILE A 78 3.66 -1.48 -1.29
C ILE A 78 4.89 -0.67 -0.95
N GLY A 79 4.92 0.54 -1.49
CA GLY A 79 5.95 1.52 -1.21
C GLY A 79 5.57 2.44 -0.06
N HIS A 80 4.27 2.73 0.10
CA HIS A 80 3.86 3.68 1.11
C HIS A 80 4.21 3.17 2.52
N PRO A 81 4.82 4.00 3.38
CA PRO A 81 5.06 3.61 4.76
C PRO A 81 3.74 3.18 5.39
N ILE A 82 3.69 1.96 5.92
CA ILE A 82 2.51 1.47 6.66
C ILE A 82 2.17 2.44 7.81
N GLU A 83 3.17 3.14 8.34
CA GLU A 83 3.05 4.21 9.34
C GLU A 83 2.18 5.37 8.87
N ASN A 84 2.33 5.83 7.62
CA ASN A 84 1.44 6.87 7.06
C ASN A 84 0.02 6.34 6.94
N PHE A 85 -0.12 5.06 6.59
CA PHE A 85 -1.40 4.38 6.52
C PHE A 85 -2.11 4.32 7.88
N LEU A 86 -1.35 4.00 8.93
CA LEU A 86 -1.81 4.03 10.32
C LEU A 86 -2.15 5.46 10.77
N LEU A 87 -1.35 6.46 10.40
CA LEU A 87 -1.60 7.87 10.71
C LEU A 87 -2.87 8.39 10.00
N ASP A 88 -3.08 8.06 8.74
CA ASP A 88 -4.28 8.45 8.00
C ASP A 88 -5.52 7.77 8.59
N ALA A 89 -5.44 6.47 8.88
CA ALA A 89 -6.53 5.74 9.52
C ALA A 89 -6.84 6.26 10.95
N LEU A 90 -5.81 6.64 11.72
CA LEU A 90 -5.95 7.33 13.01
C LEU A 90 -6.60 8.71 12.84
N THR A 91 -6.21 9.47 11.81
CA THR A 91 -6.75 10.81 11.53
C THR A 91 -8.21 10.75 11.07
N LEU A 92 -8.58 9.71 10.32
CA LEU A 92 -9.95 9.42 9.88
C LEU A 92 -10.82 8.80 10.98
N GLY A 93 -10.27 8.52 12.18
CA GLY A 93 -10.98 7.90 13.29
C GLY A 93 -11.50 6.49 12.98
N LYS A 94 -10.93 5.83 11.96
CA LYS A 94 -11.41 4.55 11.43
C LYS A 94 -10.69 3.33 12.03
N LEU A 95 -9.67 3.55 12.85
CA LEU A 95 -8.81 2.49 13.33
C LEU A 95 -9.03 2.24 14.83
N ASP A 96 -9.67 1.11 15.17
CA ASP A 96 -9.66 0.57 16.54
C ASP A 96 -8.42 -0.34 16.70
N VAL A 97 -7.30 0.27 17.10
CA VAL A 97 -6.03 -0.46 17.25
C VAL A 97 -5.95 -1.09 18.63
N HIS A 98 -6.28 -2.38 18.74
CA HIS A 98 -5.85 -3.18 19.87
C HIS A 98 -4.37 -3.58 19.71
N LEU A 99 -3.48 -2.67 20.08
CA LEU A 99 -2.04 -2.94 20.21
C LEU A 99 -1.81 -3.90 21.37
N GLY A 100 -1.58 -5.17 21.04
CA GLY A 100 -1.24 -6.22 22.00
C GLY A 100 0.11 -6.00 22.67
N LYS A 101 0.10 -5.30 23.79
CA LYS A 101 0.80 -5.64 25.05
C LYS A 101 0.36 -4.64 26.12
N GLU A 102 -0.34 -5.12 27.15
CA GLU A 102 -0.67 -4.29 28.31
C GLU A 102 0.59 -3.62 28.86
N PRO A 103 0.54 -2.32 29.23
CA PRO A 103 1.62 -1.69 29.94
C PRO A 103 1.78 -2.41 31.28
N ARG A 104 2.93 -3.06 31.49
CA ARG A 104 3.33 -3.56 32.81
C ARG A 104 3.29 -2.38 33.77
N SER A 105 2.30 -2.37 34.65
CA SER A 105 2.21 -1.43 35.76
C SER A 105 3.46 -1.63 36.63
N TYR A 106 4.31 -0.60 36.68
CA TYR A 106 5.34 -0.51 37.70
C TYR A 106 4.63 -0.34 39.04
N VAL A 107 4.59 -1.40 39.83
CA VAL A 107 4.20 -1.34 41.24
C VAL A 107 5.28 -0.53 41.95
N ARG A 108 4.91 0.66 42.42
CA ARG A 108 5.75 1.49 43.29
C ARG A 108 5.86 0.78 44.64
N ASN A 109 7.01 0.17 44.93
CA ASN A 109 7.34 -0.19 46.30
C ASN A 109 7.62 1.09 47.09
N SER A 110 6.77 1.37 48.08
CA SER A 110 7.06 2.30 49.16
C SER A 110 7.52 1.46 50.36
N TYR A 111 8.75 1.70 50.82
CA TYR A 111 9.20 1.32 52.16
C TYR A 111 8.79 2.40 53.16
#